data_AF-X2LBJ2-F1
#
_entry.id   AF-X2LBJ2-F1
#
_cell.length_a   1.000
_cell.length_b   1.000
_cell.length_c   1.000
_cell.angle_alpha   90.00
_cell.angle_beta   90.00
_cell.angle_gamma   90.00
#
_symmetry.space_group_name_H-M   'P 1'
#
loop_
_entity.id
_entity.type
_entity.pdbx_description
1 polymer ?
#
loop_
_entity_poly.entity_id
_entity_poly.type
_entity_poly.pdbx_seq_one_letter_code
_entity_poly.pdbx_strand_id
1 'polypeptide(L)'
;MGLGVAFYVGSGSAAPAPALNAAQTRVEDAYTAMGWANRGGGEGAQAPETLLIMTAKGSMQQWDPGQSQNVNNLMVPDWGTSTFTQVWDRSRAAVRTEWVRPRAGGGTRNYTEILTETGGYVIGADANGAQPGRAVQTQGNNPQPLKTMSALRARALLREVERNGIIFFMRDRLGRVSDYPSQTVGGRTYPAVQFRGDHGTYIVMFDPQTKLPAIVRTRDFDQFMGDANFDATYTDWREVIRAKFPHHITYTLNGQKVFETTINSITANTQIAADAFTVPIAVRGKAPPPAALAKVPNQWILRRLASGFHLDSDALYTDDGKSLQLVDIAPNISHVTGGSHNTLVVATNDYLVAFDAPGDDGQSQWVINAAKQKYPGKSFRYVVLTHHHIDHAGGIRAFAADGATIVTGRPNGEFIRRALAAPAGSNPYRLASFTPRVVEVTNKWSVNDGGRVIEAYLIETPHAAGYLIPYVPDARLGYVTDLWNPGAPIPAMPNPLMVSVVRGVERAGIQPERFAGGHGAVGPYADLAQAVQRAGGG
;
A
#
# COMPACT_ATOMS: atom_id res chain seq x y z
N MET A 1 -6.91 -4.41 8.74
CA MET A 1 -6.24 -5.51 9.45
C MET A 1 -6.91 -5.74 10.82
N GLY A 2 -8.22 -6.01 10.85
CA GLY A 2 -8.90 -6.40 12.10
C GLY A 2 -8.75 -7.90 12.39
N LEU A 3 -9.20 -8.36 13.57
CA LEU A 3 -9.25 -9.77 13.97
C LEU A 3 -10.14 -10.59 13.01
N GLY A 4 -9.52 -11.22 12.02
CA GLY A 4 -10.19 -12.18 11.14
C GLY A 4 -10.27 -13.55 11.76
N VAL A 5 -11.16 -13.81 12.72
CA VAL A 5 -11.43 -15.20 13.11
C VAL A 5 -12.45 -15.76 12.12
N ALA A 6 -12.00 -16.25 10.97
CA ALA A 6 -12.89 -16.95 10.04
C ALA A 6 -12.80 -18.47 10.28
N PHE A 7 -13.95 -19.04 10.64
CA PHE A 7 -14.17 -20.47 10.74
C PHE A 7 -14.73 -20.97 9.40
N TYR A 8 -14.11 -21.98 8.79
CA TYR A 8 -14.52 -22.49 7.48
C TYR A 8 -14.74 -24.01 7.50
N VAL A 9 -15.99 -24.44 7.66
CA VAL A 9 -16.29 -25.87 7.69
C VAL A 9 -16.30 -26.44 6.28
N GLY A 10 -15.38 -27.38 6.01
CA GLY A 10 -15.62 -28.42 5.03
C GLY A 10 -16.54 -29.47 5.65
N SER A 11 -17.71 -29.71 5.06
CA SER A 11 -18.58 -30.83 5.43
C SER A 11 -17.93 -32.14 4.96
N GLY A 12 -17.38 -32.93 5.89
CA GLY A 12 -16.82 -34.24 5.59
C GLY A 12 -17.03 -35.21 6.75
N SER A 13 -17.78 -36.29 6.48
CA SER A 13 -17.96 -37.42 7.39
C SER A 13 -16.61 -38.04 7.79
N ALA A 14 -16.39 -38.24 9.09
CA ALA A 14 -15.14 -38.72 9.65
C ALA A 14 -14.89 -40.22 9.33
N ALA A 15 -13.92 -40.48 8.46
CA ALA A 15 -13.06 -41.65 8.60
C ALA A 15 -12.16 -41.47 9.84
N PRO A 16 -11.54 -42.52 10.40
CA PRO A 16 -10.57 -42.36 11.48
C PRO A 16 -9.46 -41.41 11.01
N ALA A 17 -9.27 -40.30 11.72
CA ALA A 17 -8.24 -39.33 11.35
C ALA A 17 -6.86 -40.05 11.38
N PRO A 18 -6.06 -39.95 10.31
CA PRO A 18 -4.69 -40.45 10.33
C PRO A 18 -3.91 -39.77 11.47
N ALA A 19 -2.90 -40.46 12.00
CA ALA A 19 -2.01 -39.87 13.00
C ALA A 19 -1.41 -38.56 12.46
N LEU A 20 -1.56 -37.48 13.23
CA LEU A 20 -1.06 -36.17 12.85
C LEU A 20 0.47 -36.18 12.80
N ASN A 21 1.05 -35.54 11.78
CA ASN A 21 2.49 -35.28 11.74
C ASN A 21 2.86 -34.14 12.71
N ALA A 22 4.17 -33.93 12.94
CA ALA A 22 4.66 -32.92 13.88
C ALA A 22 4.14 -31.50 13.59
N ALA A 23 4.08 -31.08 12.31
CA ALA A 23 3.53 -29.79 11.93
C ALA A 23 2.04 -29.67 12.27
N GLN A 24 1.26 -30.71 11.99
CA GLN A 24 -0.18 -30.76 12.29
C GLN A 24 -0.44 -30.81 13.80
N THR A 25 0.37 -31.54 14.56
CA THR A 25 0.32 -31.55 16.03
C THR A 25 0.53 -30.15 16.60
N ARG A 26 1.47 -29.35 16.05
CA ARG A 26 1.67 -27.95 16.51
C ARG A 26 0.42 -27.09 16.32
N VAL A 27 -0.35 -27.33 15.26
CA VAL A 27 -1.61 -26.61 15.03
C VAL A 27 -2.66 -26.99 16.08
N GLU A 28 -2.81 -28.28 16.38
CA GLU A 28 -3.73 -28.75 17.44
C GLU A 28 -3.28 -28.30 18.84
N ASP A 29 -1.97 -28.28 19.13
CA ASP A 29 -1.42 -27.76 20.37
C ASP A 29 -1.76 -26.27 20.54
N ALA A 30 -1.60 -25.48 19.48
CA ALA A 30 -1.97 -24.06 19.48
C ALA A 30 -3.48 -23.86 19.65
N TYR A 31 -4.30 -24.63 18.95
CA TYR A 31 -5.76 -24.62 19.07
C TYR A 31 -6.20 -24.95 20.52
N THR A 32 -5.57 -25.94 21.12
CA THR A 32 -5.78 -26.34 22.52
C THR A 32 -5.32 -25.25 23.48
N ALA A 33 -4.13 -24.68 23.29
CA ALA A 33 -3.59 -23.61 24.13
C ALA A 33 -4.42 -22.32 24.07
N MET A 34 -5.11 -22.08 22.94
CA MET A 34 -6.09 -21.02 22.78
C MET A 34 -7.42 -21.29 23.50
N GLY A 35 -7.64 -22.48 24.07
CA GLY A 35 -8.84 -22.82 24.85
C GLY A 35 -10.02 -23.36 24.03
N TRP A 36 -9.75 -23.97 22.88
CA TRP A 36 -10.81 -24.41 21.95
C TRP A 36 -11.12 -25.93 21.96
N ALA A 37 -10.20 -26.77 22.47
CA ALA A 37 -10.32 -28.23 22.36
C ALA A 37 -11.48 -28.87 23.18
N ASN A 38 -11.95 -28.23 24.26
CA ASN A 38 -12.85 -28.85 25.26
C ASN A 38 -14.20 -28.13 25.44
N ARG A 39 -14.77 -27.58 24.37
CA ARG A 39 -15.98 -26.74 24.44
C ARG A 39 -17.31 -27.42 24.10
N GLY A 40 -17.33 -28.74 23.91
CA GLY A 40 -18.58 -29.51 23.83
C GLY A 40 -18.92 -30.12 25.20
N GLY A 41 -20.09 -29.80 25.77
CA GLY A 41 -20.67 -30.63 26.84
C GLY A 41 -21.06 -29.99 28.19
N GLY A 42 -21.32 -28.68 28.27
CA GLY A 42 -21.85 -28.05 29.52
C GLY A 42 -22.91 -26.98 29.28
N GLU A 43 -23.76 -26.68 30.26
CA GLU A 43 -24.69 -25.55 30.18
C GLU A 43 -23.94 -24.23 29.95
N GLY A 44 -24.36 -23.46 28.93
CA GLY A 44 -23.65 -22.25 28.49
C GLY A 44 -22.34 -22.54 27.74
N ALA A 45 -22.08 -23.78 27.32
CA ALA A 45 -20.96 -24.10 26.44
C ALA A 45 -21.25 -23.57 25.03
N GLN A 46 -20.51 -22.54 24.63
CA GLN A 46 -20.39 -22.21 23.21
C GLN A 46 -19.33 -23.14 22.61
N ALA A 47 -19.74 -24.31 22.10
CA ALA A 47 -18.88 -25.09 21.22
C ALA A 47 -18.40 -24.17 20.06
N PRO A 48 -17.22 -24.37 19.46
CA PRO A 48 -16.75 -23.54 18.35
C PRO A 48 -17.81 -23.42 17.25
N GLU A 49 -18.58 -24.48 17.03
CA GLU A 49 -19.82 -24.61 16.24
C GLU A 49 -20.85 -23.47 16.44
N THR A 50 -20.99 -22.98 17.68
CA THR A 50 -22.05 -22.05 18.13
C THR A 50 -21.62 -20.58 18.14
N LEU A 51 -20.34 -20.29 17.86
CA LEU A 51 -19.85 -18.94 17.62
C LEU A 51 -20.20 -18.55 16.19
N LEU A 52 -21.37 -17.94 16.05
CA LEU A 52 -21.89 -17.47 14.76
C LEU A 52 -21.41 -16.06 14.46
N ILE A 53 -21.34 -15.21 15.48
CA ILE A 53 -20.96 -13.81 15.33
C ILE A 53 -19.85 -13.47 16.32
N MET A 54 -18.83 -12.76 15.87
CA MET A 54 -17.82 -12.17 16.73
C MET A 54 -17.65 -10.69 16.39
N THR A 55 -17.68 -9.85 17.42
CA THR A 55 -17.47 -8.40 17.27
C THR A 55 -16.20 -8.01 18.00
N ALA A 56 -15.26 -7.39 17.29
CA ALA A 56 -14.05 -6.81 17.85
C ALA A 56 -14.07 -5.29 17.69
N LYS A 57 -13.68 -4.57 18.74
CA LYS A 57 -13.47 -3.11 18.69
C LYS A 57 -12.03 -2.79 19.04
N GLY A 58 -11.45 -1.83 18.34
CA GLY A 58 -10.04 -1.52 18.53
C GLY A 58 -9.59 -0.25 17.83
N SER A 59 -8.27 -0.07 17.86
CA SER A 59 -7.56 0.99 17.16
C SER A 59 -6.40 0.44 16.35
N MET A 60 -6.01 1.19 15.32
CA MET A 60 -4.88 0.86 14.47
C MET A 60 -4.10 2.13 14.15
N GLN A 61 -2.85 2.20 14.60
CA GLN A 61 -1.89 3.23 14.21
C GLN A 61 -1.12 2.76 12.97
N GLN A 62 -0.71 3.71 12.14
CA GLN A 62 -0.03 3.44 10.88
C GLN A 62 1.18 4.34 10.64
N TRP A 63 2.22 3.74 10.07
CA TRP A 63 3.33 4.42 9.44
C TRP A 63 3.49 3.92 8.00
N ASP A 64 3.94 4.79 7.10
CA ASP A 64 4.41 4.36 5.79
C ASP A 64 5.84 4.87 5.61
N PRO A 65 6.86 4.04 5.91
CA PRO A 65 8.28 4.38 5.75
C PRO A 65 8.63 4.89 4.36
N GLY A 66 7.92 4.43 3.32
CA GLY A 66 8.11 4.91 1.96
C GLY A 66 7.53 6.30 1.71
N GLN A 67 6.81 6.88 2.66
CA GLN A 67 6.16 8.20 2.59
C GLN A 67 6.71 9.13 3.69
N SER A 68 7.87 8.82 4.26
CA SER A 68 8.42 9.60 5.35
C SER A 68 8.86 10.99 4.89
N GLN A 69 8.83 11.97 5.79
CA GLN A 69 9.41 13.29 5.51
C GLN A 69 10.93 13.21 5.33
N ASN A 70 11.59 12.24 5.96
CA ASN A 70 13.04 12.10 5.89
C ASN A 70 13.42 10.62 5.94
N VAL A 71 14.36 10.19 5.10
CA VAL A 71 14.85 8.80 5.07
C VAL A 71 15.58 8.40 6.37
N ASN A 72 16.04 9.38 7.16
CA ASN A 72 16.66 9.15 8.47
C ASN A 72 15.62 9.07 9.61
N ASN A 73 14.35 9.36 9.33
CA ASN A 73 13.25 9.22 10.29
C ASN A 73 12.01 8.68 9.59
N LEU A 74 11.99 7.36 9.41
CA LEU A 74 10.95 6.64 8.67
C LEU A 74 9.58 6.62 9.34
N MET A 75 9.47 7.10 10.59
CA MET A 75 8.24 7.08 11.38
C MET A 75 7.49 8.41 11.35
N VAL A 76 7.98 9.39 10.58
CA VAL A 76 7.36 10.71 10.44
C VAL A 76 7.00 10.92 8.96
N PRO A 77 5.75 11.28 8.62
CA PRO A 77 4.66 11.51 9.56
C PRO A 77 4.10 10.20 10.13
N ASP A 78 3.56 10.28 11.34
CA ASP A 78 2.57 9.33 11.80
C ASP A 78 1.24 9.63 11.07
N TRP A 79 0.62 8.62 10.48
CA TRP A 79 -0.66 8.75 9.77
C TRP A 79 -1.86 8.80 10.72
N GLY A 80 -1.59 8.74 12.02
CA GLY A 80 -2.55 8.82 13.11
C GLY A 80 -3.22 7.49 13.40
N THR A 81 -4.10 7.53 14.39
CA THR A 81 -4.76 6.33 14.91
C THR A 81 -6.18 6.24 14.37
N SER A 82 -6.45 5.17 13.63
CA SER A 82 -7.81 4.79 13.21
C SER A 82 -8.51 4.02 14.32
N THR A 83 -9.84 4.10 14.39
CA THR A 83 -10.65 3.17 15.19
C THR A 83 -11.50 2.28 14.29
N PHE A 84 -11.83 1.09 14.78
CA PHE A 84 -12.68 0.16 14.06
C PHE A 84 -13.65 -0.59 14.97
N THR A 85 -14.81 -0.92 14.39
CA THR A 85 -15.66 -2.03 14.84
C THR A 85 -15.70 -3.06 13.72
N GLN A 86 -15.25 -4.28 13.99
CA GLN A 86 -15.27 -5.38 13.05
C GLN A 86 -16.23 -6.46 13.53
N VAL A 87 -17.16 -6.85 12.68
CA VAL A 87 -18.09 -7.95 12.90
C VAL A 87 -17.75 -9.04 11.91
N TRP A 88 -17.48 -10.23 12.42
CA TRP A 88 -17.39 -11.45 11.63
C TRP A 88 -18.67 -12.27 11.82
N ASP A 89 -19.22 -12.77 10.72
CA ASP A 89 -20.40 -13.64 10.70
C ASP A 89 -20.09 -14.94 9.96
N ARG A 90 -20.06 -16.04 10.71
CA ARG A 90 -19.84 -17.40 10.21
C ARG A 90 -20.88 -17.82 9.18
N SER A 91 -22.15 -17.57 9.50
CA SER A 91 -23.28 -18.09 8.73
C SER A 91 -23.33 -17.48 7.32
N ARG A 92 -22.74 -16.30 7.17
CA ARG A 92 -22.66 -15.54 5.92
C ARG A 92 -21.29 -15.63 5.25
N ALA A 93 -20.29 -16.26 5.88
CA ALA A 93 -18.89 -16.22 5.47
C ALA A 93 -18.43 -14.78 5.13
N ALA A 94 -18.73 -13.84 6.04
CA ALA A 94 -18.58 -12.41 5.78
C ALA A 94 -17.94 -11.65 6.94
N VAL A 95 -17.20 -10.59 6.59
CA VAL A 95 -16.62 -9.63 7.53
C VAL A 95 -17.15 -8.24 7.19
N ARG A 96 -17.67 -7.54 8.20
CA ARG A 96 -18.02 -6.13 8.15
C ARG A 96 -17.03 -5.35 9.01
N THR A 97 -16.41 -4.31 8.46
CA THR A 97 -15.54 -3.42 9.24
C THR A 97 -15.98 -1.98 9.07
N GLU A 98 -16.35 -1.35 10.18
CA GLU A 98 -16.65 0.08 10.25
C GLU A 98 -15.39 0.80 10.71
N TRP A 99 -14.93 1.74 9.88
CA TRP A 99 -13.71 2.49 10.11
C TRP A 99 -14.01 3.96 10.41
N VAL A 100 -13.27 4.52 11.35
CA VAL A 100 -13.02 5.96 11.48
C VAL A 100 -11.52 6.17 11.32
N ARG A 101 -11.10 6.75 10.20
CA ARG A 101 -9.68 6.96 9.87
C ARG A 101 -9.32 8.44 9.80
N PRO A 102 -8.13 8.85 10.25
CA PRO A 102 -7.63 10.19 9.99
C PRO A 102 -7.49 10.52 8.49
N ARG A 103 -7.56 11.81 8.16
CA ARG A 103 -7.19 12.38 6.86
C ARG A 103 -5.85 13.10 6.97
N ALA A 104 -5.09 13.12 5.88
CA ALA A 104 -3.80 13.82 5.78
C ALA A 104 -3.88 15.35 6.00
N GLY A 105 -5.07 15.95 5.89
CA GLY A 105 -5.33 17.38 6.11
C GLY A 105 -6.22 17.70 7.33
N GLY A 106 -6.42 16.74 8.23
CA GLY A 106 -7.33 16.87 9.37
C GLY A 106 -8.75 16.36 9.12
N GLY A 107 -9.47 16.05 10.20
CA GLY A 107 -10.76 15.38 10.16
C GLY A 107 -10.65 13.87 9.91
N THR A 108 -11.79 13.22 9.61
CA THR A 108 -11.85 11.76 9.44
C THR A 108 -12.52 11.31 8.13
N ARG A 109 -12.21 10.09 7.73
CA ARG A 109 -12.88 9.27 6.72
C ARG A 109 -13.65 8.18 7.45
N ASN A 110 -14.97 8.21 7.34
CA ASN A 110 -15.86 7.24 7.96
C ASN A 110 -16.45 6.38 6.85
N TYR A 111 -16.21 5.08 6.91
CA TYR A 111 -16.69 4.15 5.90
C TYR A 111 -16.83 2.74 6.44
N THR A 112 -17.64 1.95 5.76
CA THR A 112 -17.86 0.53 6.06
C THR A 112 -17.32 -0.32 4.91
N GLU A 113 -16.58 -1.36 5.24
CA GLU A 113 -16.20 -2.44 4.34
C GLU A 113 -17.07 -3.66 4.63
N ILE A 114 -17.62 -4.29 3.59
CA ILE A 114 -18.23 -5.62 3.68
C ILE A 114 -17.44 -6.52 2.73
N LEU A 115 -16.85 -7.57 3.27
CA LEU A 115 -16.02 -8.53 2.54
C LEU A 115 -16.63 -9.93 2.66
N THR A 116 -16.78 -10.60 1.53
CA THR A 116 -17.13 -12.02 1.42
C THR A 116 -16.03 -12.73 0.64
N GLU A 117 -16.09 -14.05 0.55
CA GLU A 117 -15.13 -14.81 -0.28
C GLU A 117 -15.19 -14.47 -1.77
N THR A 118 -16.36 -14.03 -2.24
CA THR A 118 -16.62 -13.78 -3.66
C THR A 118 -16.39 -12.33 -4.08
N GLY A 119 -16.13 -11.43 -3.13
CA GLY A 119 -15.86 -10.03 -3.42
C GLY A 119 -16.07 -9.12 -2.22
N GLY A 120 -16.05 -7.81 -2.44
CA GLY A 120 -16.26 -6.85 -1.37
C GLY A 120 -16.89 -5.55 -1.81
N TYR A 121 -17.34 -4.77 -0.84
CA TYR A 121 -18.11 -3.55 -1.02
C TYR A 121 -17.67 -2.50 0.01
N VAL A 122 -17.76 -1.23 -0.38
CA VAL A 122 -17.44 -0.09 0.47
C VAL A 122 -18.60 0.90 0.45
N ILE A 123 -19.01 1.34 1.63
CA ILE A 123 -20.04 2.37 1.84
C ILE A 123 -19.40 3.52 2.61
N GLY A 124 -19.43 4.73 2.06
CA GLY A 124 -18.76 5.92 2.60
C GLY A 124 -17.45 6.26 1.87
N ALA A 125 -16.89 7.43 2.20
CA ALA A 125 -15.67 7.94 1.59
C ALA A 125 -14.42 7.34 2.27
N ASP A 126 -13.82 6.35 1.62
CA ASP A 126 -12.61 5.65 2.08
C ASP A 126 -11.28 6.24 1.55
N ALA A 127 -11.35 7.20 0.62
CA ALA A 127 -10.19 7.87 0.04
C ALA A 127 -10.14 9.36 0.44
N ASN A 128 -8.94 9.93 0.47
CA ASN A 128 -8.74 11.37 0.69
C ASN A 128 -9.14 12.19 -0.55
N GLY A 129 -8.92 11.63 -1.75
CA GLY A 129 -9.23 12.25 -3.02
C GLY A 129 -10.52 11.71 -3.67
N ALA A 130 -10.56 11.76 -4.99
CA ALA A 130 -11.67 11.26 -5.78
C ALA A 130 -11.90 9.76 -5.56
N GLN A 131 -13.17 9.35 -5.66
CA GLN A 131 -13.57 7.95 -5.67
C GLN A 131 -13.32 7.36 -7.07
N PRO A 132 -13.08 6.03 -7.20
CA PRO A 132 -12.90 5.40 -8.49
C PRO A 132 -14.14 5.57 -9.36
N GLY A 133 -13.98 5.49 -10.68
CA GLY A 133 -15.06 5.72 -11.65
C GLY A 133 -16.26 4.76 -11.47
N ARG A 134 -16.03 3.58 -10.87
CA ARG A 134 -17.10 2.61 -10.54
C ARG A 134 -17.97 3.02 -9.35
N ALA A 135 -17.61 4.06 -8.60
CA ALA A 135 -18.37 4.50 -7.44
C ALA A 135 -19.70 5.16 -7.86
N VAL A 136 -20.76 4.79 -7.16
CA VAL A 136 -22.09 5.38 -7.26
C VAL A 136 -22.47 6.02 -5.92
N GLN A 137 -23.64 6.67 -5.84
CA GLN A 137 -24.16 7.20 -4.58
C GLN A 137 -25.23 6.25 -4.00
N THR A 138 -25.30 6.16 -2.67
CA THR A 138 -26.45 5.54 -2.00
C THR A 138 -27.70 6.40 -2.20
N GLN A 139 -28.88 5.79 -2.11
CA GLN A 139 -30.15 6.51 -2.11
C GLN A 139 -30.45 7.11 -0.72
N GLY A 140 -31.26 8.17 -0.66
CA GLY A 140 -31.75 8.77 0.59
C GLY A 140 -31.24 10.19 0.86
N ASN A 141 -31.58 10.72 2.04
CA ASN A 141 -31.36 12.12 2.42
C ASN A 141 -29.89 12.50 2.68
N ASN A 142 -29.00 11.52 2.86
CA ASN A 142 -27.56 11.74 3.04
C ASN A 142 -26.77 10.74 2.18
N PRO A 143 -26.72 10.95 0.85
CA PRO A 143 -26.07 10.03 -0.07
C PRO A 143 -24.59 9.88 0.27
N GLN A 144 -24.12 8.64 0.33
CA GLN A 144 -22.73 8.28 0.56
C GLN A 144 -22.16 7.61 -0.69
N PRO A 145 -20.85 7.76 -0.95
CA PRO A 145 -20.19 6.97 -1.97
C PRO A 145 -20.37 5.47 -1.69
N LEU A 146 -20.65 4.71 -2.74
CA LEU A 146 -20.87 3.28 -2.70
C LEU A 146 -20.14 2.64 -3.87
N LYS A 147 -19.31 1.64 -3.60
CA LYS A 147 -18.57 0.93 -4.64
C LYS A 147 -18.34 -0.53 -4.30
N THR A 148 -18.05 -1.32 -5.33
CA THR A 148 -17.40 -2.62 -5.16
C THR A 148 -15.91 -2.40 -4.89
N MET A 149 -15.30 -3.27 -4.09
CA MET A 149 -13.83 -3.37 -4.05
C MET A 149 -13.30 -3.86 -5.39
N SER A 150 -12.10 -3.43 -5.77
CA SER A 150 -11.33 -4.10 -6.83
C SER A 150 -11.03 -5.56 -6.44
N ALA A 151 -10.79 -6.41 -7.44
CA ALA A 151 -10.36 -7.80 -7.25
C ALA A 151 -9.04 -7.87 -6.46
N LEU A 152 -8.16 -6.89 -6.68
CA LEU A 152 -6.89 -6.72 -5.97
C LEU A 152 -7.11 -6.44 -4.48
N ARG A 153 -7.95 -5.44 -4.15
CA ARG A 153 -8.28 -5.11 -2.76
C ARG A 153 -8.97 -6.27 -2.04
N ALA A 154 -9.95 -6.90 -2.68
CA ALA A 154 -10.67 -8.04 -2.10
C ALA A 154 -9.69 -9.16 -1.73
N ARG A 155 -8.76 -9.52 -2.63
CA ARG A 155 -7.74 -10.53 -2.34
C ARG A 155 -6.82 -10.13 -1.19
N ALA A 156 -6.32 -8.89 -1.18
CA ALA A 156 -5.41 -8.41 -0.13
C ALA A 156 -6.08 -8.42 1.25
N LEU A 157 -7.36 -8.05 1.34
CA LEU A 157 -8.09 -8.08 2.61
C LEU A 157 -8.45 -9.50 3.07
N LEU A 158 -8.82 -10.40 2.16
CA LEU A 158 -9.09 -11.81 2.49
C LEU A 158 -7.83 -12.51 3.04
N ARG A 159 -6.65 -12.18 2.52
CA ARG A 159 -5.37 -12.65 3.06
C ARG A 159 -5.15 -12.23 4.52
N GLU A 160 -5.54 -11.02 4.88
CA GLU A 160 -5.40 -10.53 6.27
C GLU A 160 -6.50 -11.06 7.19
N VAL A 161 -7.68 -11.40 6.65
CA VAL A 161 -8.68 -12.20 7.38
C VAL A 161 -8.11 -13.58 7.70
N GLU A 162 -7.55 -14.27 6.71
CA GLU A 162 -6.92 -15.59 6.92
C GLU A 162 -5.73 -15.53 7.88
N ARG A 163 -4.89 -14.49 7.79
CA ARG A 163 -3.75 -14.28 8.72
C ARG A 163 -4.21 -14.18 10.17
N ASN A 164 -5.26 -13.41 10.44
CA ASN A 164 -5.69 -13.16 11.80
C ASN A 164 -6.53 -14.29 12.40
N GLY A 165 -6.90 -15.28 11.58
CA GLY A 165 -7.61 -16.51 11.96
C GLY A 165 -6.79 -17.77 11.77
N ILE A 166 -5.47 -17.63 11.62
CA ILE A 166 -4.60 -18.64 11.01
C ILE A 166 -4.74 -20.05 11.60
N ILE A 167 -4.93 -20.17 12.92
CA ILE A 167 -5.06 -21.47 13.59
C ILE A 167 -6.31 -22.22 13.11
N PHE A 168 -7.43 -21.51 12.91
CA PHE A 168 -8.67 -22.10 12.43
C PHE A 168 -8.53 -22.56 10.97
N PHE A 169 -7.99 -21.71 10.10
CA PHE A 169 -7.75 -22.08 8.70
C PHE A 169 -6.79 -23.27 8.56
N MET A 170 -5.70 -23.30 9.35
CA MET A 170 -4.78 -24.44 9.35
C MET A 170 -5.46 -25.72 9.82
N ARG A 171 -6.29 -25.65 10.87
CA ARG A 171 -7.01 -26.81 11.40
C ARG A 171 -8.06 -27.34 10.44
N ASP A 172 -8.82 -26.45 9.81
CA ASP A 172 -9.82 -26.82 8.80
C ASP A 172 -9.18 -27.37 7.52
N ARG A 173 -7.85 -27.22 7.36
CA ARG A 173 -7.06 -27.62 6.18
C ARG A 173 -5.73 -28.28 6.56
N LEU A 174 -5.71 -29.18 7.56
CA LEU A 174 -4.46 -29.80 8.05
C LEU A 174 -3.59 -30.44 6.96
N GLY A 175 -4.20 -30.94 5.87
CA GLY A 175 -3.47 -31.46 4.70
C GLY A 175 -2.64 -30.43 3.92
N ARG A 176 -2.78 -29.13 4.22
CA ARG A 176 -2.03 -28.02 3.63
C ARG A 176 -0.99 -27.42 4.58
N VAL A 177 -0.82 -28.01 5.75
CA VAL A 177 0.20 -27.66 6.74
C VAL A 177 1.40 -28.59 6.57
N SER A 178 2.60 -28.02 6.49
CA SER A 178 3.86 -28.76 6.38
C SER A 178 4.91 -28.23 7.33
N ASP A 179 5.90 -29.06 7.68
CA ASP A 179 7.04 -28.63 8.48
C ASP A 179 7.77 -27.45 7.81
N TYR A 180 8.33 -26.58 8.64
CA TYR A 180 9.18 -25.49 8.19
C TYR A 180 10.32 -25.28 9.19
N PRO A 181 11.54 -24.92 8.74
CA PRO A 181 12.64 -24.68 9.67
C PRO A 181 12.28 -23.61 10.70
N SER A 182 12.73 -23.81 11.94
CA SER A 182 12.61 -22.81 13.00
C SER A 182 13.13 -21.45 12.52
N GLN A 183 12.42 -20.39 12.90
CA GLN A 183 12.74 -19.02 12.48
C GLN A 183 13.29 -18.23 13.66
N THR A 184 14.30 -17.41 13.43
CA THR A 184 14.83 -16.48 14.44
C THR A 184 14.38 -15.06 14.11
N VAL A 185 13.70 -14.41 15.05
CA VAL A 185 13.22 -13.03 14.93
C VAL A 185 13.53 -12.31 16.24
N GLY A 186 14.19 -11.14 16.16
CA GLY A 186 14.56 -10.37 17.36
C GLY A 186 15.43 -11.13 18.35
N GLY A 187 16.31 -12.03 17.87
CA GLY A 187 17.17 -12.87 18.70
C GLY A 187 16.49 -14.07 19.38
N ARG A 188 15.18 -14.24 19.21
CA ARG A 188 14.43 -15.40 19.71
C ARG A 188 14.13 -16.39 18.58
N THR A 189 14.31 -17.68 18.86
CA THR A 189 14.02 -18.77 17.91
C THR A 189 12.65 -19.37 18.18
N TYR A 190 11.85 -19.53 17.14
CA TYR A 190 10.51 -20.07 17.18
C TYR A 190 10.41 -21.32 16.31
N PRO A 191 9.84 -22.43 16.80
CA PRO A 191 9.39 -23.48 15.91
C PRO A 191 8.35 -22.94 14.93
N ALA A 192 8.41 -23.40 13.68
CA ALA A 192 7.57 -22.89 12.61
C ALA A 192 6.94 -24.00 11.78
N VAL A 193 5.84 -23.67 11.12
CA VAL A 193 5.22 -24.47 10.05
C VAL A 193 4.93 -23.58 8.85
N GLN A 194 4.80 -24.18 7.68
CA GLN A 194 4.27 -23.52 6.50
C GLN A 194 2.81 -23.92 6.30
N PHE A 195 1.98 -22.94 6.00
CA PHE A 195 0.58 -23.15 5.63
C PHE A 195 0.30 -22.59 4.24
N ARG A 196 -0.19 -23.45 3.34
CA ARG A 196 -0.71 -23.05 2.02
C ARG A 196 -2.20 -22.77 2.14
N GLY A 197 -2.52 -21.53 2.47
CA GLY A 197 -3.87 -21.02 2.63
C GLY A 197 -4.60 -20.76 1.32
N ASP A 198 -5.85 -20.34 1.43
CA ASP A 198 -6.71 -19.98 0.28
C ASP A 198 -6.35 -18.60 -0.30
N HIS A 199 -5.79 -17.71 0.54
CA HIS A 199 -5.46 -16.32 0.22
C HIS A 199 -3.99 -15.95 0.44
N GLY A 200 -3.15 -16.90 0.84
CA GLY A 200 -1.72 -16.69 0.96
C GLY A 200 -0.94 -17.94 1.31
N THR A 201 0.39 -17.82 1.30
CA THR A 201 1.28 -18.79 1.94
C THR A 201 1.90 -18.15 3.16
N TYR A 202 1.75 -18.81 4.30
CA TYR A 202 2.11 -18.29 5.60
C TYR A 202 3.21 -19.13 6.23
N ILE A 203 4.14 -18.47 6.92
CA ILE A 203 5.06 -19.10 7.86
C ILE A 203 4.54 -18.74 9.24
N VAL A 204 4.07 -19.74 9.99
CA VAL A 204 3.49 -19.54 11.31
C VAL A 204 4.49 -19.99 12.36
N MET A 205 4.91 -19.06 13.20
CA MET A 205 5.86 -19.26 14.28
C MET A 205 5.12 -19.35 15.60
N PHE A 206 5.44 -20.34 16.42
CA PHE A 206 4.77 -20.60 17.70
C PHE A 206 5.69 -20.30 18.87
N ASP A 207 5.13 -19.75 19.94
CA ASP A 207 5.85 -19.62 21.20
C ASP A 207 6.11 -21.03 21.79
N PRO A 208 7.38 -21.42 22.05
CA PRO A 208 7.69 -22.78 22.52
C PRO A 208 7.13 -23.09 23.91
N GLN A 209 6.88 -22.08 24.75
CA GLN A 209 6.36 -22.23 26.10
C GLN A 209 4.84 -22.25 26.10
N THR A 210 4.20 -21.22 25.53
CA THR A 210 2.74 -21.07 25.58
C THR A 210 2.01 -21.85 24.49
N LYS A 211 2.73 -22.29 23.45
CA LYS A 211 2.21 -22.92 22.22
C LYS A 211 1.33 -22.01 21.35
N LEU A 212 1.07 -20.78 21.80
CA LEU A 212 0.27 -19.81 21.04
C LEU A 212 1.04 -19.34 19.79
N PRO A 213 0.34 -18.97 18.70
CA PRO A 213 0.99 -18.35 17.55
C PRO A 213 1.64 -17.03 18.00
N ALA A 214 2.94 -16.92 17.77
CA ALA A 214 3.73 -15.74 18.14
C ALA A 214 3.83 -14.77 16.96
N ILE A 215 4.13 -15.28 15.76
CA ILE A 215 4.31 -14.47 14.56
C ILE A 215 3.71 -15.20 13.35
N VAL A 216 2.92 -14.49 12.55
CA VAL A 216 2.45 -14.98 11.25
C VAL A 216 3.08 -14.15 10.15
N ARG A 217 4.00 -14.77 9.43
CA ARG A 217 4.79 -14.16 8.37
C ARG A 217 4.24 -14.51 7.00
N THR A 218 4.32 -13.53 6.10
CA THR A 218 4.24 -13.75 4.67
C THR A 218 5.46 -13.15 3.97
N ARG A 219 5.79 -13.65 2.78
CA ARG A 219 6.83 -13.08 1.93
C ARG A 219 6.16 -12.23 0.85
N ASP A 220 6.49 -10.95 0.83
CA ASP A 220 5.98 -9.97 -0.14
C ASP A 220 7.12 -9.32 -0.90
N PHE A 221 6.81 -8.76 -2.06
CA PHE A 221 7.70 -7.83 -2.74
C PHE A 221 7.33 -6.39 -2.36
N ASP A 222 8.31 -5.59 -1.96
CA ASP A 222 8.19 -4.16 -1.68
C ASP A 222 9.11 -3.36 -2.63
N GLN A 223 8.62 -2.23 -3.11
CA GLN A 223 9.33 -1.43 -4.11
C GLN A 223 10.64 -0.84 -3.60
N PHE A 224 10.87 -0.72 -2.29
CA PHE A 224 12.18 -0.32 -1.77
C PHE A 224 12.92 -1.48 -1.14
N MET A 225 12.25 -2.30 -0.33
CA MET A 225 12.91 -3.37 0.41
C MET A 225 13.12 -4.66 -0.39
N GLY A 226 12.57 -4.77 -1.60
CA GLY A 226 12.63 -5.97 -2.41
C GLY A 226 11.88 -7.12 -1.76
N ASP A 227 12.52 -8.30 -1.67
CA ASP A 227 12.00 -9.48 -1.00
C ASP A 227 11.88 -9.24 0.50
N ALA A 228 10.65 -9.04 0.96
CA ALA A 228 10.37 -8.59 2.31
C ALA A 228 9.57 -9.63 3.12
N ASN A 229 9.97 -9.79 4.39
CA ASN A 229 9.14 -10.41 5.41
C ASN A 229 8.09 -9.42 5.87
N PHE A 230 6.82 -9.76 5.71
CA PHE A 230 5.72 -9.06 6.33
C PHE A 230 5.19 -9.88 7.51
N ASP A 231 5.54 -9.43 8.72
CA ASP A 231 5.32 -10.16 9.97
C ASP A 231 4.20 -9.49 10.76
N ALA A 232 3.20 -10.27 11.17
CA ALA A 232 2.28 -9.89 12.23
C ALA A 232 2.69 -10.59 13.53
N THR A 233 3.13 -9.82 14.52
CA THR A 233 3.54 -10.32 15.85
C THR A 233 2.40 -10.15 16.83
N TYR A 234 2.00 -11.25 17.47
CA TYR A 234 0.85 -11.32 18.37
C TYR A 234 1.32 -11.34 19.82
N THR A 235 0.83 -10.37 20.61
CA THR A 235 1.15 -10.22 22.04
C THR A 235 -0.11 -9.93 22.85
N ASP A 236 0.04 -9.88 24.18
CA ASP A 236 -1.06 -9.59 25.09
C ASP A 236 -2.24 -10.55 24.89
N TRP A 237 -1.95 -11.85 24.98
CA TRP A 237 -2.95 -12.89 24.85
C TRP A 237 -3.83 -12.90 26.09
N ARG A 238 -5.11 -12.55 25.93
CA ARG A 238 -6.09 -12.49 27.02
C ARG A 238 -7.18 -13.50 26.80
N GLU A 239 -7.69 -14.05 27.90
CA GLU A 239 -8.88 -14.89 27.85
C GLU A 239 -10.12 -14.01 27.75
N VAL A 240 -10.84 -14.13 26.65
CA VAL A 240 -12.12 -13.48 26.38
C VAL A 240 -13.05 -14.52 25.77
N ILE A 241 -14.34 -14.48 26.08
CA ILE A 241 -15.30 -15.50 25.63
C ILE A 241 -14.79 -16.94 25.85
N ARG A 242 -14.07 -17.17 26.97
CA ARG A 242 -13.40 -18.42 27.42
C ARG A 242 -12.23 -18.91 26.54
N ALA A 243 -11.73 -18.08 25.61
CA ALA A 243 -10.66 -18.43 24.66
C ALA A 243 -9.61 -17.32 24.65
N LYS A 244 -8.37 -17.67 24.31
CA LYS A 244 -7.31 -16.67 24.22
C LYS A 244 -7.30 -16.01 22.85
N PHE A 245 -7.28 -14.69 22.86
CA PHE A 245 -7.10 -13.85 21.69
C PHE A 245 -5.96 -12.87 21.94
N PRO A 246 -5.19 -12.49 20.90
CA PRO A 246 -4.19 -11.44 21.05
C PRO A 246 -4.89 -10.09 21.11
N HIS A 247 -4.55 -9.26 22.10
CA HIS A 247 -5.07 -7.89 22.22
C HIS A 247 -4.13 -6.84 21.63
N HIS A 248 -2.94 -7.24 21.21
CA HIS A 248 -1.97 -6.36 20.57
C HIS A 248 -1.27 -7.06 19.41
N ILE A 249 -1.24 -6.41 18.24
CA ILE A 249 -0.62 -6.92 17.01
C ILE A 249 0.28 -5.85 16.41
N THR A 250 1.57 -6.14 16.27
CA THR A 250 2.51 -5.27 15.55
C THR A 250 2.82 -5.86 14.18
N TYR A 251 2.67 -5.05 13.13
CA TYR A 251 3.01 -5.42 11.77
C TYR A 251 4.32 -4.76 11.35
N THR A 252 5.27 -5.57 10.87
CA THR A 252 6.56 -5.08 10.37
C THR A 252 6.86 -5.58 8.96
N LEU A 253 7.53 -4.75 8.17
CA LEU A 253 8.09 -5.08 6.88
C LEU A 253 9.61 -5.09 7.00
N ASN A 254 10.24 -6.27 6.91
CA ASN A 254 11.67 -6.46 7.23
C ASN A 254 12.09 -5.84 8.59
N GLY A 255 11.22 -5.96 9.60
CA GLY A 255 11.44 -5.40 10.93
C GLY A 255 11.09 -3.92 11.08
N GLN A 256 10.87 -3.19 9.98
CA GLN A 256 10.37 -1.82 10.01
C GLN A 256 8.87 -1.82 10.33
N LYS A 257 8.47 -1.13 11.40
CA LYS A 257 7.06 -1.04 11.80
C LYS A 257 6.23 -0.29 10.75
N VAL A 258 5.07 -0.85 10.39
CA VAL A 258 4.12 -0.25 9.44
C VAL A 258 2.71 -0.14 10.01
N PHE A 259 2.29 -1.06 10.88
CA PHE A 259 1.02 -0.95 11.60
C PHE A 259 1.16 -1.43 13.03
N GLU A 260 0.32 -0.90 13.91
CA GLU A 260 0.16 -1.34 15.28
C GLU A 260 -1.32 -1.35 15.62
N THR A 261 -1.83 -2.50 16.05
CA THR A 261 -3.26 -2.72 16.31
C THR A 261 -3.47 -3.08 17.76
N THR A 262 -4.39 -2.38 18.42
CA THR A 262 -4.86 -2.70 19.77
C THR A 262 -6.32 -3.10 19.69
N ILE A 263 -6.65 -4.25 20.27
CA ILE A 263 -8.03 -4.72 20.41
C ILE A 263 -8.49 -4.43 21.83
N ASN A 264 -9.52 -3.62 21.94
CA ASN A 264 -10.05 -3.14 23.22
C ASN A 264 -11.11 -4.10 23.76
N SER A 265 -11.94 -4.68 22.89
CA SER A 265 -12.96 -5.64 23.30
C SER A 265 -13.24 -6.66 22.21
N ILE A 266 -13.63 -7.86 22.67
CA ILE A 266 -14.12 -8.96 21.85
C ILE A 266 -15.41 -9.46 22.50
N THR A 267 -16.47 -9.59 21.72
CA THR A 267 -17.75 -10.15 22.18
C THR A 267 -18.24 -11.18 21.17
N ALA A 268 -18.96 -12.19 21.66
CA ALA A 268 -19.53 -13.26 20.85
C ALA A 268 -21.05 -13.20 20.83
N ASN A 269 -21.64 -13.58 19.69
CA ASN A 269 -23.07 -13.76 19.49
C ASN A 269 -23.91 -12.54 19.95
N THR A 270 -23.33 -11.34 19.83
CA THR A 270 -24.04 -10.09 20.05
C THR A 270 -25.02 -9.85 18.92
N GLN A 271 -26.25 -9.45 19.25
CA GLN A 271 -27.24 -9.07 18.25
C GLN A 271 -26.70 -7.92 17.39
N ILE A 272 -26.76 -8.11 16.07
CA ILE A 272 -26.43 -7.11 15.06
C ILE A 272 -27.70 -6.73 14.30
N ALA A 273 -27.68 -5.58 13.63
CA ALA A 273 -28.79 -5.18 12.76
C ALA A 273 -29.01 -6.26 11.67
N ALA A 274 -30.27 -6.58 11.36
CA ALA A 274 -30.60 -7.63 10.41
C ALA A 274 -30.03 -7.36 9.00
N ASP A 275 -29.83 -6.08 8.68
CA ASP A 275 -29.28 -5.58 7.43
C ASP A 275 -27.78 -5.23 7.52
N ALA A 276 -27.08 -5.58 8.60
CA ALA A 276 -25.66 -5.26 8.79
C ALA A 276 -24.76 -5.76 7.65
N PHE A 277 -25.13 -6.85 6.97
CA PHE A 277 -24.40 -7.38 5.82
C PHE A 277 -25.12 -7.15 4.48
N THR A 278 -26.22 -6.39 4.47
CA THR A 278 -26.99 -6.14 3.26
C THR A 278 -26.19 -5.27 2.30
N VAL A 279 -25.83 -5.86 1.16
CA VAL A 279 -25.22 -5.12 0.05
C VAL A 279 -26.31 -4.31 -0.66
N PRO A 280 -26.13 -2.98 -0.81
CA PRO A 280 -27.08 -2.13 -1.52
C PRO A 280 -27.32 -2.61 -2.96
N ILE A 281 -28.57 -2.53 -3.42
CA ILE A 281 -29.02 -3.04 -4.73
C ILE A 281 -28.17 -2.48 -5.88
N ALA A 282 -27.75 -1.21 -5.78
CA ALA A 282 -26.97 -0.54 -6.82
C ALA A 282 -25.64 -1.21 -7.17
N VAL A 283 -25.03 -1.97 -6.24
CA VAL A 283 -23.75 -2.67 -6.45
C VAL A 283 -23.83 -4.18 -6.26
N ARG A 284 -25.00 -4.71 -5.88
CA ARG A 284 -25.20 -6.13 -5.61
C ARG A 284 -24.85 -6.98 -6.85
N GLY A 285 -23.99 -7.98 -6.66
CA GLY A 285 -23.58 -8.90 -7.73
C GLY A 285 -22.61 -8.29 -8.76
N LYS A 286 -22.13 -7.05 -8.55
CA LYS A 286 -21.18 -6.38 -9.44
C LYS A 286 -19.72 -6.51 -8.99
N ALA A 287 -19.47 -7.04 -7.81
CA ALA A 287 -18.11 -7.18 -7.29
C ALA A 287 -17.34 -8.22 -8.11
N PRO A 288 -16.12 -7.91 -8.58
CA PRO A 288 -15.28 -8.89 -9.25
C PRO A 288 -14.80 -9.96 -8.26
N PRO A 289 -14.54 -11.20 -8.71
CA PRO A 289 -13.93 -12.20 -7.86
C PRO A 289 -12.51 -11.78 -7.44
N PRO A 290 -12.03 -12.21 -6.25
CA PRO A 290 -10.69 -11.85 -5.80
C PRO A 290 -9.59 -12.25 -6.78
N ALA A 291 -8.64 -11.34 -7.02
CA ALA A 291 -7.56 -11.53 -7.98
C ALA A 291 -6.68 -12.75 -7.66
N ALA A 292 -5.97 -13.29 -8.66
CA ALA A 292 -5.00 -14.36 -8.46
C ALA A 292 -3.83 -13.90 -7.56
N LEU A 293 -3.36 -14.77 -6.66
CA LEU A 293 -2.33 -14.46 -5.66
C LEU A 293 -1.08 -13.78 -6.24
N ALA A 294 -0.56 -14.31 -7.35
CA ALA A 294 0.66 -13.82 -7.99
C ALA A 294 0.54 -12.41 -8.59
N LYS A 295 -0.68 -11.86 -8.69
CA LYS A 295 -0.95 -10.55 -9.28
C LYS A 295 -1.19 -9.45 -8.24
N VAL A 296 -1.14 -9.75 -6.94
CA VAL A 296 -1.57 -8.81 -5.90
C VAL A 296 -0.38 -8.10 -5.26
N PRO A 297 -0.22 -6.78 -5.45
CA PRO A 297 0.80 -6.00 -4.76
C PRO A 297 0.33 -5.68 -3.33
N ASN A 298 0.37 -6.69 -2.44
CA ASN A 298 -0.19 -6.60 -1.09
C ASN A 298 0.27 -5.34 -0.34
N GLN A 299 1.58 -5.05 -0.36
CA GLN A 299 2.15 -3.93 0.38
C GLN A 299 1.73 -2.56 -0.18
N TRP A 300 1.45 -2.47 -1.49
CA TRP A 300 0.89 -1.26 -2.08
C TRP A 300 -0.55 -1.06 -1.60
N ILE A 301 -1.38 -2.10 -1.68
CA ILE A 301 -2.80 -2.02 -1.32
C ILE A 301 -2.98 -1.72 0.17
N LEU A 302 -2.37 -2.53 1.03
CA LEU A 302 -2.59 -2.47 2.48
C LEU A 302 -2.20 -1.12 3.08
N ARG A 303 -1.08 -0.54 2.65
CA ARG A 303 -0.63 0.78 3.14
C ARG A 303 -1.46 1.93 2.58
N ARG A 304 -1.88 1.86 1.31
CA ARG A 304 -2.66 2.93 0.65
C ARG A 304 -4.11 2.98 1.11
N LEU A 305 -4.70 1.84 1.47
CA LEU A 305 -6.03 1.80 2.10
C LEU A 305 -6.02 2.59 3.42
N ALA A 306 -4.98 2.37 4.21
CA ALA A 306 -4.90 2.96 5.52
C ALA A 306 -4.57 4.48 5.44
N SER A 307 -3.67 4.91 4.54
CA SER A 307 -3.38 6.34 4.30
C SER A 307 -4.48 7.08 3.53
N GLY A 308 -5.31 6.37 2.75
CA GLY A 308 -6.41 6.93 1.98
C GLY A 308 -6.09 7.34 0.56
N PHE A 309 -5.00 6.81 0.00
CA PHE A 309 -4.57 7.08 -1.37
C PHE A 309 -4.73 5.87 -2.30
N HIS A 310 -5.52 4.88 -1.90
CA HIS A 310 -5.82 3.75 -2.77
C HIS A 310 -6.91 4.12 -3.78
N LEU A 311 -6.56 4.08 -5.08
CA LEU A 311 -7.50 4.31 -6.18
C LEU A 311 -8.62 3.25 -6.21
N ASP A 312 -8.34 2.02 -5.76
CA ASP A 312 -9.25 0.88 -5.74
C ASP A 312 -9.78 0.51 -7.14
N SER A 313 -8.83 0.23 -8.05
CA SER A 313 -9.04 -0.10 -9.46
C SER A 313 -8.34 -1.41 -9.83
N ASP A 314 -8.92 -2.16 -10.77
CA ASP A 314 -8.32 -3.40 -11.29
C ASP A 314 -7.25 -3.12 -12.36
N ALA A 315 -7.19 -1.90 -12.89
CA ALA A 315 -6.20 -1.45 -13.87
C ALA A 315 -4.84 -1.04 -13.26
N LEU A 316 -4.67 -1.22 -11.94
CA LEU A 316 -3.48 -0.99 -11.12
C LEU A 316 -2.94 0.45 -11.09
N TYR A 317 -2.62 1.05 -12.24
CA TYR A 317 -2.04 2.40 -12.37
C TYR A 317 -3.06 3.47 -12.76
N THR A 318 -4.18 3.05 -13.35
CA THR A 318 -5.23 3.94 -13.82
C THR A 318 -6.57 3.58 -13.19
N ASP A 319 -7.55 4.44 -13.38
CA ASP A 319 -8.95 4.13 -13.09
C ASP A 319 -9.45 3.05 -14.07
N ASP A 320 -10.58 2.43 -13.76
CA ASP A 320 -11.11 1.34 -14.57
C ASP A 320 -11.50 1.81 -15.98
N GLY A 321 -11.13 1.01 -16.98
CA GLY A 321 -11.36 1.35 -18.39
C GLY A 321 -10.44 2.45 -18.93
N LYS A 322 -9.54 3.01 -18.12
CA LYS A 322 -8.51 3.96 -18.57
C LYS A 322 -7.19 3.24 -18.88
N SER A 323 -6.26 3.96 -19.48
CA SER A 323 -4.91 3.48 -19.81
C SER A 323 -3.90 4.61 -19.69
N LEU A 324 -2.64 4.27 -19.47
CA LEU A 324 -1.54 5.22 -19.52
C LEU A 324 -1.37 5.74 -20.94
N GLN A 325 -0.99 7.00 -21.07
CA GLN A 325 -0.86 7.71 -22.35
C GLN A 325 0.40 8.57 -22.36
N LEU A 326 1.14 8.55 -23.46
CA LEU A 326 2.33 9.38 -23.66
C LEU A 326 1.96 10.63 -24.48
N VAL A 327 1.74 11.76 -23.80
CA VAL A 327 1.22 12.99 -24.41
C VAL A 327 2.35 13.99 -24.63
N ASP A 328 2.54 14.49 -25.85
CA ASP A 328 3.51 15.55 -26.09
C ASP A 328 3.04 16.88 -25.51
N ILE A 329 3.93 17.51 -24.75
CA ILE A 329 3.66 18.81 -24.15
C ILE A 329 4.64 19.87 -24.65
N ALA A 330 5.78 19.47 -25.21
CA ALA A 330 6.74 20.34 -25.91
C ALA A 330 7.53 19.52 -26.94
N PRO A 331 8.29 20.15 -27.86
CA PRO A 331 9.19 19.43 -28.76
C PRO A 331 10.16 18.53 -27.97
N ASN A 332 10.10 17.22 -28.24
CA ASN A 332 10.89 16.17 -27.58
C ASN A 332 10.66 16.05 -26.06
N ILE A 333 9.48 16.48 -25.57
CA ILE A 333 9.07 16.33 -24.17
C ILE A 333 7.67 15.73 -24.13
N SER A 334 7.56 14.55 -23.54
CA SER A 334 6.30 13.81 -23.39
C SER A 334 5.95 13.58 -21.92
N HIS A 335 4.69 13.75 -21.57
CA HIS A 335 4.13 13.52 -20.25
C HIS A 335 3.33 12.22 -20.24
N VAL A 336 3.73 11.28 -19.38
CA VAL A 336 2.99 10.04 -19.16
C VAL A 336 1.82 10.33 -18.24
N THR A 337 0.61 10.27 -18.77
CA THR A 337 -0.64 10.61 -18.07
C THR A 337 -1.64 9.47 -18.14
N GLY A 338 -2.87 9.68 -17.66
CA GLY A 338 -3.95 8.67 -17.64
C GLY A 338 -4.03 7.87 -16.34
N GLY A 339 -2.94 7.85 -15.57
CA GLY A 339 -2.88 7.34 -14.21
C GLY A 339 -2.98 8.44 -13.15
N SER A 340 -2.76 8.05 -11.89
CA SER A 340 -2.70 9.01 -10.76
C SER A 340 -1.32 9.64 -10.57
N HIS A 341 -0.25 8.99 -11.03
CA HIS A 341 1.13 9.43 -10.89
C HIS A 341 1.82 9.41 -12.26
N ASN A 342 2.52 10.49 -12.60
CA ASN A 342 3.00 10.74 -13.96
C ASN A 342 4.53 10.71 -14.02
N THR A 343 5.09 10.26 -15.15
CA THR A 343 6.51 10.45 -15.50
C THR A 343 6.63 11.52 -16.59
N LEU A 344 7.62 12.40 -16.51
CA LEU A 344 8.00 13.23 -17.66
C LEU A 344 9.18 12.60 -18.39
N VAL A 345 9.08 12.47 -19.71
CA VAL A 345 10.16 11.98 -20.59
C VAL A 345 10.70 13.13 -21.41
N VAL A 346 12.01 13.37 -21.30
CA VAL A 346 12.74 14.37 -22.09
C VAL A 346 13.72 13.64 -23.00
N ALA A 347 13.52 13.77 -24.31
CA ALA A 347 14.45 13.23 -25.30
C ALA A 347 15.53 14.27 -25.65
N THR A 348 16.80 13.87 -25.50
CA THR A 348 17.97 14.64 -25.90
C THR A 348 18.45 14.19 -27.29
N ASN A 349 19.67 14.50 -27.70
CA ASN A 349 20.19 14.00 -28.99
C ASN A 349 20.46 12.50 -28.93
N ASP A 350 21.15 12.02 -27.90
CA ASP A 350 21.65 10.65 -27.81
C ASP A 350 20.86 9.75 -26.85
N TYR A 351 20.15 10.33 -25.87
CA TYR A 351 19.48 9.55 -24.82
C TYR A 351 18.17 10.16 -24.34
N LEU A 352 17.53 9.48 -23.39
CA LEU A 352 16.33 9.94 -22.69
C LEU A 352 16.63 10.24 -21.21
N VAL A 353 15.91 11.20 -20.65
CA VAL A 353 15.85 11.47 -19.21
C VAL A 353 14.40 11.35 -18.75
N ALA A 354 14.17 10.62 -17.66
CA ALA A 354 12.88 10.59 -16.98
C ALA A 354 12.88 11.49 -15.76
N PHE A 355 11.76 12.16 -15.47
CA PHE A 355 11.49 12.74 -14.16
C PHE A 355 10.42 11.90 -13.47
N ASP A 356 10.78 11.43 -12.26
CA ASP A 356 10.08 10.43 -11.46
C ASP A 356 9.87 9.05 -12.12
N ALA A 357 9.80 8.02 -11.27
CA ALA A 357 9.56 6.62 -11.60
C ALA A 357 8.42 6.06 -10.73
N PRO A 358 7.18 6.53 -10.95
CA PRO A 358 6.08 6.31 -10.05
C PRO A 358 5.52 4.88 -10.09
N GLY A 359 4.73 4.56 -9.07
CA GLY A 359 4.05 3.27 -8.93
C GLY A 359 5.02 2.15 -8.59
N ASP A 360 5.37 1.34 -9.59
CA ASP A 360 6.29 0.22 -9.46
C ASP A 360 7.04 -0.05 -10.78
N ASP A 361 7.83 -1.13 -10.80
CA ASP A 361 8.62 -1.52 -11.96
C ASP A 361 7.75 -1.83 -13.19
N GLY A 362 6.47 -2.21 -13.03
CA GLY A 362 5.56 -2.47 -14.14
C GLY A 362 5.10 -1.20 -14.85
N GLN A 363 4.77 -0.15 -14.09
CA GLN A 363 4.50 1.17 -14.68
C GLN A 363 5.75 1.70 -15.38
N SER A 364 6.92 1.56 -14.76
CA SER A 364 8.18 2.00 -15.37
C SER A 364 8.54 1.22 -16.64
N GLN A 365 8.30 -0.10 -16.68
CA GLN A 365 8.44 -0.88 -17.92
C GLN A 365 7.50 -0.38 -19.03
N TRP A 366 6.26 -0.01 -18.69
CA TRP A 366 5.35 0.60 -19.66
C TRP A 366 5.94 1.90 -20.23
N VAL A 367 6.45 2.79 -19.37
CA VAL A 367 7.08 4.05 -19.79
C VAL A 367 8.30 3.80 -20.67
N ILE A 368 9.18 2.88 -20.26
CA ILE A 368 10.39 2.52 -21.02
C ILE A 368 10.02 2.04 -22.42
N ASN A 369 9.06 1.13 -22.52
CA ASN A 369 8.62 0.57 -23.79
C ASN A 369 7.98 1.63 -24.69
N ALA A 370 7.07 2.45 -24.16
CA ALA A 370 6.42 3.52 -24.92
C ALA A 370 7.43 4.56 -25.42
N ALA A 371 8.41 4.93 -24.59
CA ALA A 371 9.43 5.90 -24.96
C ALA A 371 10.41 5.33 -26.00
N LYS A 372 10.82 4.07 -25.92
CA LYS A 372 11.68 3.42 -26.94
C LYS A 372 10.99 3.30 -28.30
N GLN A 373 9.68 3.07 -28.31
CA GLN A 373 8.89 3.08 -29.56
C GLN A 373 8.85 4.48 -30.17
N LYS A 374 8.66 5.51 -29.33
CA LYS A 374 8.57 6.90 -29.77
C LYS A 374 9.92 7.50 -30.19
N TYR A 375 11.00 7.11 -29.51
CA TYR A 375 12.35 7.62 -29.70
C TYR A 375 13.31 6.47 -30.06
N PRO A 376 13.23 5.91 -31.28
CA PRO A 376 14.03 4.75 -31.68
C PRO A 376 15.53 5.00 -31.50
N GLY A 377 16.24 3.99 -30.97
CA GLY A 377 17.69 4.05 -30.73
C GLY A 377 18.10 4.76 -29.44
N LYS A 378 17.18 5.44 -28.74
CA LYS A 378 17.47 6.11 -27.46
C LYS A 378 17.06 5.25 -26.28
N SER A 379 17.89 5.24 -25.25
CA SER A 379 17.62 4.59 -23.96
C SER A 379 17.67 5.62 -22.83
N PHE A 380 17.09 5.30 -21.68
CA PHE A 380 17.16 6.18 -20.52
C PHE A 380 18.56 6.17 -19.93
N ARG A 381 19.22 7.33 -19.91
CA ARG A 381 20.52 7.50 -19.25
C ARG A 381 20.37 7.96 -17.81
N TYR A 382 19.33 8.75 -17.53
CA TYR A 382 19.06 9.29 -16.19
C TYR A 382 17.58 9.19 -15.83
N VAL A 383 17.31 8.92 -14.56
CA VAL A 383 16.02 9.17 -13.92
C VAL A 383 16.26 10.15 -12.79
N VAL A 384 15.65 11.34 -12.88
CA VAL A 384 15.72 12.36 -11.84
C VAL A 384 14.49 12.22 -10.96
N LEU A 385 14.70 11.80 -9.71
CA LEU A 385 13.65 11.72 -8.72
C LEU A 385 13.44 13.10 -8.10
N THR A 386 12.21 13.57 -8.06
CA THR A 386 11.83 14.74 -7.28
C THR A 386 12.09 14.48 -5.80
N HIS A 387 11.71 13.33 -5.27
CA HIS A 387 11.97 12.95 -3.89
C HIS A 387 11.87 11.43 -3.69
N HIS A 388 12.05 10.95 -2.45
CA HIS A 388 12.15 9.53 -2.12
C HIS A 388 10.82 8.82 -1.89
N HIS A 389 9.66 9.48 -2.07
CA HIS A 389 8.40 8.80 -1.78
C HIS A 389 8.14 7.64 -2.76
N ILE A 390 7.67 6.53 -2.20
CA ILE A 390 7.56 5.24 -2.88
C ILE A 390 6.59 5.24 -4.06
N ASP A 391 5.62 6.14 -4.08
CA ASP A 391 4.68 6.32 -5.17
C ASP A 391 5.26 7.12 -6.34
N HIS A 392 6.40 7.78 -6.17
CA HIS A 392 7.17 8.50 -7.20
C HIS A 392 8.52 7.87 -7.52
N ALA A 393 9.01 6.97 -6.67
CA ALA A 393 10.29 6.28 -6.83
C ALA A 393 10.18 4.75 -6.78
N GLY A 394 8.96 4.19 -6.79
CA GLY A 394 8.74 2.76 -6.67
C GLY A 394 9.23 1.93 -7.85
N GLY A 395 9.36 2.53 -9.04
CA GLY A 395 9.78 1.85 -10.27
C GLY A 395 11.27 2.01 -10.65
N ILE A 396 12.10 2.43 -9.70
CA ILE A 396 13.53 2.72 -9.97
C ILE A 396 14.33 1.52 -10.48
N ARG A 397 13.96 0.28 -10.13
CA ARG A 397 14.73 -0.89 -10.56
C ARG A 397 14.53 -1.17 -12.04
N ALA A 398 13.33 -0.96 -12.58
CA ALA A 398 13.08 -1.13 -14.01
C ALA A 398 13.98 -0.21 -14.85
N PHE A 399 14.10 1.06 -14.46
CA PHE A 399 15.01 1.99 -15.14
C PHE A 399 16.48 1.65 -14.92
N ALA A 400 16.89 1.25 -13.72
CA ALA A 400 18.27 0.83 -13.45
C ALA A 400 18.65 -0.42 -14.26
N ALA A 401 17.72 -1.38 -14.40
CA ALA A 401 17.86 -2.55 -15.26
C ALA A 401 17.97 -2.19 -16.75
N ASP A 402 17.37 -1.07 -17.17
CA ASP A 402 17.53 -0.50 -18.51
C ASP A 402 18.83 0.29 -18.70
N GLY A 403 19.66 0.39 -17.65
CA GLY A 403 20.98 1.04 -17.67
C GLY A 403 20.99 2.49 -17.18
N ALA A 404 19.86 3.02 -16.71
CA ALA A 404 19.77 4.40 -16.24
C ALA A 404 20.49 4.62 -14.90
N THR A 405 21.04 5.82 -14.74
CA THR A 405 21.54 6.32 -13.44
C THR A 405 20.43 7.05 -12.69
N ILE A 406 20.20 6.69 -11.44
CA ILE A 406 19.20 7.34 -10.59
C ILE A 406 19.82 8.59 -9.95
N VAL A 407 19.19 9.74 -10.16
CA VAL A 407 19.58 11.04 -9.60
C VAL A 407 18.59 11.40 -8.50
N THR A 408 19.10 11.69 -7.29
CA THR A 408 18.27 11.99 -6.11
C THR A 408 18.91 13.08 -5.27
N GLY A 409 18.13 13.86 -4.52
CA GLY A 409 18.66 14.90 -3.63
C GLY A 409 19.19 14.32 -2.30
N ARG A 410 20.18 14.99 -1.71
CA ARG A 410 20.66 14.68 -0.35
C ARG A 410 19.53 14.90 0.68
N PRO A 411 19.27 13.98 1.63
CA PRO A 411 20.14 12.87 2.07
C PRO A 411 19.76 11.49 1.52
N ASN A 412 19.10 11.42 0.37
CA ASN A 412 18.44 10.19 -0.09
C ASN A 412 19.38 9.21 -0.82
N GLY A 413 20.64 9.57 -1.09
CA GLY A 413 21.55 8.78 -1.92
C GLY A 413 21.75 7.35 -1.42
N GLU A 414 22.05 7.20 -0.12
CA GLU A 414 22.27 5.87 0.47
C GLU A 414 20.99 5.05 0.59
N PHE A 415 19.85 5.71 0.85
CA PHE A 415 18.55 5.07 0.84
C PHE A 415 18.24 4.44 -0.52
N ILE A 416 18.45 5.19 -1.62
CA ILE A 416 18.24 4.69 -2.98
C ILE A 416 19.23 3.58 -3.34
N ARG A 417 20.50 3.67 -2.94
CA ARG A 417 21.48 2.58 -3.16
C ARG A 417 21.04 1.28 -2.49
N ARG A 418 20.60 1.35 -1.23
CA ARG A 418 20.09 0.18 -0.50
C ARG A 418 18.85 -0.40 -1.13
N ALA A 419 17.94 0.45 -1.61
CA ALA A 419 16.77 -0.01 -2.34
C ALA A 419 17.21 -0.79 -3.59
N LEU A 420 18.02 -0.21 -4.47
CA LEU A 420 18.48 -0.88 -5.69
C LEU A 420 19.30 -2.17 -5.43
N ALA A 421 19.99 -2.25 -4.30
CA ALA A 421 20.78 -3.43 -3.90
C ALA A 421 19.96 -4.53 -3.18
N ALA A 422 18.74 -4.23 -2.73
CA ALA A 422 17.94 -5.19 -1.98
C ALA A 422 17.58 -6.41 -2.87
N PRO A 423 17.62 -7.65 -2.32
CA PRO A 423 17.22 -8.85 -3.06
C PRO A 423 15.82 -8.68 -3.65
N ALA A 424 15.63 -9.03 -4.91
CA ALA A 424 14.37 -8.80 -5.63
C ALA A 424 13.92 -10.02 -6.43
N GLY A 425 14.20 -11.24 -5.93
CA GLY A 425 13.88 -12.49 -6.60
C GLY A 425 12.37 -12.75 -6.72
N SER A 426 11.58 -12.15 -5.83
CA SER A 426 10.11 -12.20 -5.85
C SER A 426 9.46 -11.06 -6.64
N ASN A 427 10.25 -10.19 -7.30
CA ASN A 427 9.71 -9.12 -8.14
C ASN A 427 8.85 -9.71 -9.26
N PRO A 428 7.54 -9.36 -9.33
CA PRO A 428 6.63 -9.95 -10.32
C PRO A 428 6.96 -9.57 -11.77
N TYR A 429 7.73 -8.49 -11.98
CA TYR A 429 8.05 -7.96 -13.31
C TYR A 429 9.34 -8.53 -13.92
N ARG A 430 10.12 -9.30 -13.14
CA ARG A 430 11.34 -10.01 -13.56
C ARG A 430 12.31 -9.16 -14.37
N LEU A 431 13.19 -8.45 -13.67
CA LEU A 431 14.16 -7.55 -14.28
C LEU A 431 15.49 -8.25 -14.57
N ALA A 432 16.21 -7.76 -15.58
CA ALA A 432 17.59 -8.16 -15.82
C ALA A 432 18.49 -7.72 -14.65
N SER A 433 19.61 -8.42 -14.44
CA SER A 433 20.60 -8.00 -13.46
C SER A 433 21.27 -6.69 -13.87
N PHE A 434 21.56 -5.83 -12.91
CA PHE A 434 22.21 -4.54 -13.14
C PHE A 434 23.14 -4.17 -11.98
N THR A 435 24.05 -3.23 -12.24
CA THR A 435 24.84 -2.58 -11.20
C THR A 435 24.20 -1.24 -10.86
N PRO A 436 23.77 -1.00 -9.60
CA PRO A 436 23.18 0.26 -9.20
C PRO A 436 24.10 1.46 -9.49
N ARG A 437 23.56 2.51 -10.11
CA ARG A 437 24.24 3.79 -10.32
C ARG A 437 23.39 4.90 -9.73
N VAL A 438 23.93 5.62 -8.75
CA VAL A 438 23.21 6.67 -8.02
C VAL A 438 24.07 7.92 -7.94
N VAL A 439 23.49 9.06 -8.32
CA VAL A 439 24.05 10.40 -8.10
C VAL A 439 23.24 11.08 -7.00
N GLU A 440 23.92 11.49 -5.93
CA GLU A 440 23.32 12.29 -4.87
C GLU A 440 23.63 13.78 -5.10
N VAL A 441 22.59 14.59 -5.16
CA VAL A 441 22.64 16.01 -5.48
C VAL A 441 22.63 16.83 -4.20
N THR A 442 23.63 17.69 -4.02
CA THR A 442 23.76 18.55 -2.83
C THR A 442 23.26 19.98 -3.03
N ASN A 443 23.15 20.44 -4.29
CA ASN A 443 22.63 21.76 -4.63
C ASN A 443 21.94 21.73 -5.99
N LYS A 444 22.72 21.46 -7.05
CA LYS A 444 22.25 21.41 -8.44
C LYS A 444 22.82 20.20 -9.15
N TRP A 445 22.00 19.60 -10.00
CA TRP A 445 22.43 18.64 -11.02
C TRP A 445 22.18 19.21 -12.41
N SER A 446 23.02 18.88 -13.38
CA SER A 446 22.87 19.32 -14.76
C SER A 446 23.51 18.35 -15.74
N VAL A 447 22.88 18.19 -16.91
CA VAL A 447 23.44 17.54 -18.09
C VAL A 447 23.16 18.40 -19.32
N ASN A 448 24.04 18.32 -20.31
CA ASN A 448 23.86 18.91 -21.63
C ASN A 448 24.18 17.86 -22.68
N ASP A 449 23.24 17.63 -23.57
CA ASP A 449 23.43 16.72 -24.69
C ASP A 449 22.90 17.38 -25.96
N GLY A 450 23.81 17.64 -26.90
CA GLY A 450 23.46 18.24 -28.18
C GLY A 450 22.86 19.64 -28.10
N GLY A 451 23.13 20.39 -27.03
CA GLY A 451 22.55 21.71 -26.78
C GLY A 451 21.28 21.69 -25.91
N ARG A 452 20.67 20.52 -25.68
CA ARG A 452 19.56 20.40 -24.71
C ARG A 452 20.14 20.30 -23.30
N VAL A 453 19.92 21.33 -22.50
CA VAL A 453 20.27 21.36 -21.07
C VAL A 453 19.10 20.82 -20.25
N ILE A 454 19.40 20.00 -19.25
CA ILE A 454 18.44 19.52 -18.25
C ILE A 454 19.06 19.75 -16.88
N GLU A 455 18.31 20.34 -15.96
CA GLU A 455 18.78 20.73 -14.63
C GLU A 455 17.84 20.20 -13.55
N ALA A 456 18.35 20.07 -12.33
CA ALA A 456 17.53 19.81 -11.15
C ALA A 456 18.10 20.52 -9.93
N TYR A 457 17.23 21.16 -9.15
CA TYR A 457 17.61 22.05 -8.05
C TYR A 457 17.06 21.53 -6.73
N LEU A 458 17.94 21.41 -5.74
CA LEU A 458 17.55 21.06 -4.37
C LEU A 458 16.76 22.22 -3.74
N ILE A 459 15.59 21.93 -3.18
CA ILE A 459 14.75 22.90 -2.48
C ILE A 459 14.35 22.40 -1.09
N GLU A 460 14.10 23.35 -0.20
CA GLU A 460 13.58 23.08 1.14
C GLU A 460 12.05 23.09 1.10
N THR A 461 11.42 22.05 1.65
CA THR A 461 9.97 21.88 1.67
C THR A 461 9.53 21.09 2.91
N PRO A 462 8.32 21.34 3.45
CA PRO A 462 7.79 20.54 4.55
C PRO A 462 7.32 19.13 4.12
N HIS A 463 7.35 18.79 2.82
CA HIS A 463 6.93 17.49 2.30
C HIS A 463 7.96 16.38 2.51
N ALA A 464 9.17 16.59 1.99
CA ALA A 464 10.23 15.59 1.96
C ALA A 464 11.61 16.26 1.92
N ALA A 465 12.55 15.72 2.68
CA ALA A 465 13.96 16.09 2.60
C ALA A 465 14.56 15.59 1.27
N GLY A 466 15.52 16.34 0.73
CA GLY A 466 16.16 15.97 -0.53
C GLY A 466 15.30 16.20 -1.78
N TYR A 467 14.34 17.12 -1.70
CA TYR A 467 13.45 17.40 -2.81
C TYR A 467 14.17 18.17 -3.93
N LEU A 468 14.06 17.67 -5.16
CA LEU A 468 14.56 18.29 -6.39
C LEU A 468 13.41 18.86 -7.23
N ILE A 469 13.60 20.06 -7.77
CA ILE A 469 12.79 20.62 -8.87
C ILE A 469 13.56 20.46 -10.19
N PRO A 470 13.18 19.51 -11.07
CA PRO A 470 13.72 19.42 -12.41
C PRO A 470 13.26 20.59 -13.29
N TYR A 471 14.14 21.02 -14.20
CA TYR A 471 13.89 22.14 -15.12
C TYR A 471 14.56 21.90 -16.47
N VAL A 472 13.84 22.23 -17.54
CA VAL A 472 14.30 22.16 -18.93
C VAL A 472 14.30 23.59 -19.49
N PRO A 473 15.45 24.29 -19.53
CA PRO A 473 15.51 25.73 -19.79
C PRO A 473 14.98 26.17 -21.16
N ASP A 474 15.32 25.46 -22.23
CA ASP A 474 14.90 25.83 -23.59
C ASP A 474 13.38 25.69 -23.80
N ALA A 475 12.74 24.78 -23.06
CA ALA A 475 11.29 24.63 -23.02
C ALA A 475 10.62 25.48 -21.93
N ARG A 476 11.41 26.19 -21.11
CA ARG A 476 10.99 26.92 -19.89
C ARG A 476 9.99 26.11 -19.05
N LEU A 477 10.26 24.81 -18.92
CA LEU A 477 9.35 23.85 -18.31
C LEU A 477 9.97 23.27 -17.03
N GLY A 478 9.29 23.49 -15.90
CA GLY A 478 9.60 22.80 -14.64
C GLY A 478 8.81 21.50 -14.47
N TYR A 479 9.23 20.68 -13.50
CA TYR A 479 8.48 19.53 -13.05
C TYR A 479 8.33 19.55 -11.52
N VAL A 480 7.14 19.26 -11.02
CA VAL A 480 6.80 19.32 -9.61
C VAL A 480 5.85 18.21 -9.22
N THR A 481 6.07 17.63 -8.05
CA THR A 481 5.35 16.47 -7.51
C THR A 481 4.95 16.75 -6.06
N ASP A 482 3.70 16.50 -5.69
CA ASP A 482 3.10 16.70 -4.35
C ASP A 482 3.07 18.12 -3.78
N LEU A 483 3.97 19.01 -4.20
CA LEU A 483 4.01 20.39 -3.68
C LEU A 483 2.94 21.29 -4.29
N TRP A 484 2.65 21.02 -5.56
CA TRP A 484 1.61 21.65 -6.36
C TRP A 484 1.18 20.62 -7.42
N ASN A 485 -0.12 20.59 -7.71
CA ASN A 485 -0.67 19.76 -8.79
C ASN A 485 -1.08 20.68 -9.95
N PRO A 486 -0.17 20.96 -10.92
CA PRO A 486 -0.48 21.81 -12.06
C PRO A 486 -1.75 21.35 -12.80
N GLY A 487 -2.56 22.33 -13.23
CA GLY A 487 -3.86 22.09 -13.87
C GLY A 487 -5.04 21.91 -12.89
N ALA A 488 -4.78 21.73 -11.59
CA ALA A 488 -5.82 21.82 -10.57
C ALA A 488 -6.08 23.28 -10.17
N PRO A 489 -7.30 23.63 -9.71
CA PRO A 489 -7.58 24.96 -9.17
C PRO A 489 -6.63 25.31 -8.02
N ILE A 490 -6.05 26.51 -8.07
CA ILE A 490 -5.18 27.02 -7.02
C ILE A 490 -6.06 27.68 -5.94
N PRO A 491 -5.93 27.28 -4.66
CA PRO A 491 -6.71 27.88 -3.59
C PRO A 491 -6.35 29.35 -3.39
N ALA A 492 -7.32 30.15 -2.92
CA ALA A 492 -7.11 31.57 -2.64
C ALA A 492 -5.98 31.81 -1.63
N MET A 493 -5.81 30.91 -0.66
CA MET A 493 -4.69 30.87 0.26
C MET A 493 -3.81 29.66 -0.06
N PRO A 494 -2.68 29.85 -0.77
CA PRO A 494 -1.73 28.78 -1.04
C PRO A 494 -1.16 28.21 0.26
N ASN A 495 -1.04 26.89 0.31
CA ASN A 495 -0.48 26.20 1.46
C ASN A 495 1.07 26.29 1.48
N PRO A 496 1.73 25.92 2.60
CA PRO A 496 3.19 25.96 2.69
C PRO A 496 3.94 25.14 1.63
N LEU A 497 3.31 24.10 1.08
CA LEU A 497 3.89 23.27 0.01
C LEU A 497 3.99 24.10 -1.28
N MET A 498 2.90 24.74 -1.69
CA MET A 498 2.83 25.62 -2.86
C MET A 498 3.82 26.80 -2.75
N VAL A 499 3.92 27.40 -1.55
CA VAL A 499 4.89 28.48 -1.28
C VAL A 499 6.34 28.00 -1.45
N SER A 500 6.64 26.76 -1.07
CA SER A 500 8.00 26.20 -1.22
C SER A 500 8.45 26.09 -2.69
N VAL A 501 7.52 25.83 -3.62
CA VAL A 501 7.81 25.80 -5.06
C VAL A 501 8.25 27.17 -5.55
N VAL A 502 7.49 28.23 -5.22
CA VAL A 502 7.80 29.61 -5.64
C VAL A 502 9.15 30.06 -5.10
N ARG A 503 9.39 29.85 -3.80
CA ARG A 503 10.69 30.16 -3.17
C ARG A 503 11.84 29.35 -3.77
N GLY A 504 11.60 28.09 -4.12
CA GLY A 504 12.56 27.22 -4.79
C GLY A 504 12.96 27.76 -6.16
N VAL A 505 11.98 28.16 -6.97
CA VAL A 505 12.20 28.78 -8.29
C VAL A 505 12.99 30.09 -8.17
N GLU A 506 12.61 30.97 -7.24
CA GLU A 506 13.31 32.23 -6.98
C GLU A 506 14.77 32.01 -6.57
N ARG A 507 15.01 31.09 -5.62
CA ARG A 507 16.37 30.75 -5.14
C ARG A 507 17.23 30.10 -6.22
N ALA A 508 16.63 29.26 -7.05
CA ALA A 508 17.31 28.61 -8.17
C ALA A 508 17.62 29.59 -9.32
N GLY A 509 16.99 30.77 -9.34
CA GLY A 509 17.15 31.77 -10.40
C GLY A 509 16.61 31.31 -11.75
N ILE A 510 15.67 30.37 -11.77
CA ILE A 510 15.07 29.83 -13.00
C ILE A 510 13.78 30.57 -13.38
N GLN A 511 13.41 30.52 -14.66
CA GLN A 511 12.27 31.29 -15.21
C GLN A 511 11.27 30.39 -15.96
N PRO A 512 10.60 29.45 -15.26
CA PRO A 512 9.61 28.56 -15.87
C PRO A 512 8.37 29.34 -16.31
N GLU A 513 7.85 29.02 -17.49
CA GLU A 513 6.52 29.47 -17.95
C GLU A 513 5.43 28.56 -17.40
N ARG A 514 5.73 27.27 -17.29
CA ARG A 514 4.80 26.22 -16.90
C ARG A 514 5.50 25.11 -16.15
N PHE A 515 4.72 24.34 -15.39
CA PHE A 515 5.15 23.09 -14.78
C PHE A 515 4.29 21.93 -15.29
N ALA A 516 4.95 20.79 -15.52
CA ALA A 516 4.28 19.49 -15.56
C ALA A 516 4.25 18.89 -14.14
N GLY A 517 3.15 18.21 -13.81
CA GLY A 517 2.95 17.64 -12.49
C GLY A 517 3.19 16.13 -12.43
N GLY A 518 3.92 15.65 -11.40
CA GLY A 518 3.89 14.23 -11.02
C GLY A 518 2.50 13.76 -10.59
N HIS A 519 1.65 14.71 -10.19
CA HIS A 519 0.21 14.58 -10.15
C HIS A 519 -0.46 15.68 -10.99
N GLY A 520 -1.64 15.36 -11.54
CA GLY A 520 -2.40 16.32 -12.33
C GLY A 520 -1.92 16.43 -13.78
N ALA A 521 -1.81 17.66 -14.28
CA ALA A 521 -1.56 17.96 -15.68
C ALA A 521 -0.37 18.93 -15.84
N VAL A 522 -0.43 19.80 -16.85
CA VAL A 522 0.50 20.91 -17.07
C VAL A 522 -0.24 22.21 -16.75
N GLY A 523 0.42 23.13 -16.03
CA GLY A 523 -0.20 24.39 -15.61
C GLY A 523 0.76 25.59 -15.69
N PRO A 524 0.24 26.82 -15.88
CA PRO A 524 1.05 28.03 -15.90
C PRO A 524 1.68 28.29 -14.52
N TYR A 525 2.99 28.57 -14.49
CA TYR A 525 3.68 28.91 -13.24
C TYR A 525 3.20 30.26 -12.68
N ALA A 526 2.86 31.20 -13.58
CA ALA A 526 2.38 32.53 -13.22
C ALA A 526 1.14 32.47 -12.30
N ASP A 527 0.23 31.53 -12.51
CA ASP A 527 -0.98 31.39 -11.69
C ASP A 527 -0.63 31.08 -10.23
N LEU A 528 0.34 30.16 -10.01
CA LEU A 528 0.84 29.82 -8.69
C LEU A 528 1.60 31.00 -8.07
N ALA A 529 2.54 31.59 -8.81
CA ALA A 529 3.35 32.71 -8.32
C ALA A 529 2.47 33.90 -7.89
N GLN A 530 1.47 34.26 -8.70
CA GLN A 530 0.52 35.34 -8.37
C GLN A 530 -0.33 35.00 -7.14
N ALA A 531 -0.78 33.74 -7.00
CA ALA A 531 -1.54 33.33 -5.82
C ALA A 531 -0.70 33.46 -4.54
N VAL A 532 0.57 33.02 -4.57
CA VAL A 532 1.49 33.14 -3.43
C VAL A 532 1.79 34.60 -3.12
N GLN A 533 2.02 35.44 -4.14
CA GLN A 533 2.26 36.87 -3.95
C GLN A 533 1.06 37.58 -3.31
N ARG A 534 -0.17 37.31 -3.78
CA ARG A 534 -1.39 37.89 -3.21
C ARG A 534 -1.58 37.51 -1.75
N ALA A 535 -1.27 36.27 -1.37
CA ALA A 535 -1.40 35.81 0.02
C ALA A 535 -0.30 36.35 0.95
N GLY A 536 0.88 36.71 0.42
CA GLY A 536 1.98 37.28 1.20
C GLY A 536 1.93 38.81 1.36
N GLY A 537 1.11 39.51 0.58
CA GLY A 537 0.93 40.97 0.64
C GLY A 537 -0.36 41.43 1.34
N GLY A 538 -1.08 40.53 2.00
CA GLY A 538 -2.35 40.79 2.70
C GLY A 538 -2.26 40.66 4.21
#